data_AF-A0A0Q4EM92-F1
#
_entry.id   AF-A0A0Q4EM92-F1
#
_cell.length_a   1.000
_cell.length_b   1.000
_cell.length_c   1.000
_cell.angle_alpha   90.00
_cell.angle_beta   90.00
_cell.angle_gamma   90.00
#
_symmetry.space_group_name_H-M   'P 1'
#
loop_
_entity.id
_entity.type
_entity.pdbx_description
1 polymer ?
#
loop_
_entity_poly.entity_id
_entity_poly.type
_entity_poly.pdbx_seq_one_letter_code
_entity_poly.pdbx_strand_id
1 'polypeptide(L)'
;MGADFKEKTRKTFEKCWDKAAVEANTPDLFSKTPDHVASRYEAEALGDANLAIGDTIAVRMEAGKLIGRRGVSAVLEICSPSQALVQSVAQGCNIARVDIVAADPISGVFEVSFS
;
A
#
# COMPACT_ATOMS: atom_id res chain seq x y z
N MET A 1 33.27 21.23 3.93
CA MET A 1 32.51 20.63 5.04
C MET A 1 31.15 21.34 5.18
N GLY A 2 30.17 21.06 4.30
CA GLY A 2 28.93 21.85 4.29
C GLY A 2 27.79 21.31 3.41
N ALA A 3 28.06 20.31 2.56
CA ALA A 3 27.01 19.59 1.83
C ALA A 3 26.38 18.47 2.68
N ASP A 4 27.18 17.83 3.54
CA ASP A 4 26.76 16.68 4.37
C ASP A 4 25.76 17.02 5.49
N PHE A 5 25.50 18.30 5.74
CA PHE A 5 24.55 18.76 6.75
C PHE A 5 23.11 18.81 6.23
N LYS A 6 22.93 18.99 4.91
CA LYS A 6 21.59 19.07 4.30
C LYS A 6 20.89 17.70 4.26
N GLU A 7 21.65 16.60 4.13
CA GLU A 7 21.09 15.25 4.21
C GLU A 7 20.60 14.90 5.62
N LYS A 8 21.34 15.31 6.66
CA LYS A 8 20.96 15.10 8.07
C LYS A 8 19.75 15.91 8.52
N THR A 9 19.39 16.96 7.78
CA THR A 9 18.27 17.87 8.11
C THR A 9 17.04 17.63 7.22
N ARG A 10 17.06 16.59 6.38
CA ARG A 10 15.87 16.21 5.61
C ARG A 10 14.80 15.77 6.61
N LYS A 11 13.67 16.46 6.64
CA LYS A 11 12.51 16.07 7.45
C LYS A 11 12.18 14.61 7.11
N THR A 12 12.19 13.73 8.12
CA THR A 12 11.84 12.31 8.01
C THR A 12 10.39 12.08 7.61
N PHE A 13 9.58 13.14 7.61
CA PHE A 13 8.18 13.11 7.22
C PHE A 13 7.96 13.97 5.99
N GLU A 14 7.40 13.35 4.96
CA GLU A 14 6.90 14.03 3.78
C GLU A 14 5.53 14.62 4.13
N LYS A 15 5.42 15.95 4.15
CA LYS A 15 4.12 16.63 4.32
C LYS A 15 3.33 16.50 3.01
N CYS A 16 2.75 15.33 2.78
CA CYS A 16 1.63 15.24 1.86
C CYS A 16 0.38 15.75 2.58
N TRP A 17 -0.53 16.39 1.86
CA TRP A 17 -1.81 16.76 2.46
C TRP A 17 -2.54 15.49 2.84
N ASP A 18 -2.79 15.30 4.13
CA ASP A 18 -3.34 14.09 4.75
C ASP A 18 -4.73 13.71 4.23
N LYS A 19 -5.33 14.55 3.36
CA LYS A 19 -6.58 14.26 2.67
C LYS A 19 -6.53 12.95 1.89
N ALA A 20 -5.42 12.62 1.23
CA ALA A 20 -5.33 11.36 0.49
C ALA A 20 -5.35 10.12 1.42
N ALA A 21 -4.72 10.21 2.60
CA ALA A 21 -4.79 9.17 3.61
C ALA A 21 -6.17 9.11 4.26
N VAL A 22 -6.82 10.25 4.48
CA VAL A 22 -8.19 10.33 5.00
C VAL A 22 -9.19 9.78 3.98
N GLU A 23 -9.06 10.11 2.69
CA GLU A 23 -9.88 9.61 1.58
C GLU A 23 -9.68 8.09 1.40
N ALA A 24 -8.43 7.60 1.41
CA ALA A 24 -8.16 6.16 1.37
C ALA A 24 -8.77 5.41 2.58
N ASN A 25 -8.72 6.01 3.77
CA ASN A 25 -9.27 5.40 4.98
C ASN A 25 -10.80 5.57 5.13
N THR A 26 -11.41 6.51 4.42
CA THR A 26 -12.83 6.86 4.52
C THR A 26 -13.55 6.56 3.21
N PRO A 27 -14.06 5.33 3.01
CA PRO A 27 -14.82 4.99 1.82
C PRO A 27 -16.14 5.78 1.80
N ASP A 28 -16.40 6.55 0.74
CA ASP A 28 -17.65 7.28 0.51
C ASP A 28 -18.58 6.47 -0.42
N LEU A 29 -19.90 6.68 -0.32
CA LEU A 29 -20.94 6.02 -1.12
C LEU A 29 -20.79 6.26 -2.63
N PHE A 30 -20.05 7.30 -3.03
CA PHE A 30 -19.78 7.67 -4.43
C PHE A 30 -18.34 7.43 -4.86
N SER A 31 -17.57 6.67 -4.06
CA SER A 31 -16.26 6.17 -4.48
C SER A 31 -16.48 5.31 -5.72
N LYS A 32 -16.23 5.89 -6.90
CA LYS A 32 -16.24 5.16 -8.16
C LYS A 32 -15.16 4.09 -8.04
N THR A 33 -15.57 2.86 -7.78
CA THR A 33 -14.68 1.71 -7.96
C THR A 33 -14.21 1.78 -9.41
N PRO A 34 -12.91 1.96 -9.68
CA PRO A 34 -12.42 2.01 -11.05
C PRO A 34 -12.84 0.72 -11.77
N ASP A 35 -13.57 0.88 -12.88
CA ASP A 35 -14.10 -0.19 -13.74
C ASP A 35 -12.99 -0.97 -14.50
N HIS A 36 -11.74 -0.80 -14.07
CA HIS A 36 -10.59 -1.43 -14.67
C HIS A 36 -10.47 -2.83 -14.07
N VAL A 37 -10.54 -3.84 -14.96
CA VAL A 37 -10.17 -5.25 -14.75
C VAL A 37 -9.44 -5.45 -13.44
N ALA A 38 -10.07 -6.15 -12.49
CA ALA A 38 -9.53 -6.42 -11.16
C ALA A 38 -8.06 -6.75 -11.27
N SER A 39 -7.21 -5.75 -11.02
CA SER A 39 -5.78 -5.91 -11.08
C SER A 39 -5.43 -6.59 -9.79
N ARG A 40 -5.51 -7.93 -9.81
CA ARG A 40 -5.12 -8.77 -8.70
C ARG A 40 -3.61 -8.84 -8.73
N TYR A 41 -3.02 -8.54 -7.58
CA TYR A 41 -1.59 -8.64 -7.40
C TYR A 41 -1.29 -9.69 -6.34
N GLU A 42 -0.21 -10.40 -6.54
CA GLU A 42 0.32 -11.34 -5.56
C GLU A 42 0.98 -10.54 -4.44
N ALA A 43 0.71 -10.94 -3.21
CA ALA A 43 1.28 -10.37 -2.01
C ALA A 43 1.74 -11.46 -1.06
N GLU A 44 2.88 -11.25 -0.43
CA GLU A 44 3.42 -12.16 0.58
C GLU A 44 3.21 -11.55 1.97
N ALA A 45 2.80 -12.39 2.93
CA ALA A 45 2.75 -11.96 4.32
C ALA A 45 4.17 -11.75 4.88
N LEU A 46 4.37 -10.66 5.61
CA LEU A 46 5.61 -10.38 6.31
C LEU A 46 5.54 -10.90 7.75
N GLY A 47 6.38 -11.87 8.09
CA GLY A 47 6.40 -12.52 9.40
C GLY A 47 5.16 -13.38 9.66
N ASP A 48 4.71 -13.44 10.92
CA ASP A 48 3.53 -14.22 11.34
C ASP A 48 2.23 -13.39 11.29
N ALA A 49 2.10 -12.52 10.29
CA ALA A 49 0.93 -11.65 10.17
C ALA A 49 -0.34 -12.46 9.92
N ASN A 50 -1.32 -12.36 10.83
CA ASN A 50 -2.62 -13.02 10.68
C ASN A 50 -3.51 -12.19 9.75
N LEU A 51 -3.54 -12.59 8.48
CA LEU A 51 -4.28 -11.97 7.39
C LEU A 51 -5.43 -12.88 6.96
N ALA A 52 -6.63 -12.32 6.84
CA ALA A 52 -7.83 -13.04 6.40
C ALA A 52 -8.38 -12.45 5.10
N ILE A 53 -9.08 -13.29 4.32
CA ILE A 53 -9.84 -12.83 3.16
C ILE A 53 -10.92 -11.83 3.63
N GLY A 54 -11.02 -10.70 2.94
CA GLY A 54 -11.88 -9.58 3.32
C GLY A 54 -11.22 -8.56 4.23
N ASP A 55 -9.98 -8.79 4.69
CA ASP A 55 -9.22 -7.76 5.40
C ASP A 55 -8.85 -6.62 4.45
N THR A 56 -9.07 -5.40 4.91
CA THR A 56 -8.52 -4.20 4.27
C THR A 56 -7.19 -3.80 4.93
N ILE A 57 -6.18 -3.50 4.12
CA ILE A 57 -4.87 -3.05 4.56
C ILE A 57 -4.47 -1.76 3.84
N ALA A 58 -3.83 -0.85 4.57
CA ALA A 58 -3.24 0.34 3.99
C ALA A 58 -1.85 0.00 3.43
N VAL A 59 -1.65 0.21 2.13
CA VAL A 59 -0.38 -0.03 1.44
C VAL A 59 0.33 1.29 1.25
N ARG A 60 1.64 1.30 1.55
CA ARG A 60 2.50 2.46 1.39
C ARG A 60 3.72 2.11 0.54
N MET A 61 4.13 3.06 -0.29
CA MET A 61 5.41 2.95 -0.99
C MET A 61 6.58 3.23 -0.03
N GLU A 62 7.43 2.23 0.18
CA GLU A 62 8.62 2.30 1.04
C GLU A 62 9.82 1.70 0.30
N ALA A 63 10.91 2.47 0.16
CA ALA A 63 12.13 2.05 -0.53
C ALA A 63 11.91 1.43 -1.93
N GLY A 64 10.87 1.89 -2.66
CA GLY A 64 10.52 1.39 -4.00
C GLY A 64 9.66 0.12 -4.00
N LYS A 65 9.23 -0.35 -2.83
CA LYS A 65 8.33 -1.49 -2.65
C LYS A 65 6.97 -1.03 -2.13
N LEU A 66 5.93 -1.81 -2.39
CA LEU A 66 4.60 -1.58 -1.81
C LEU A 66 4.46 -2.46 -0.57
N ILE A 67 4.43 -1.82 0.60
CA ILE A 67 4.33 -2.49 1.90
C ILE A 67 2.97 -2.20 2.50
N GLY A 68 2.19 -3.25 2.76
CA GLY A 68 0.95 -3.15 3.52
C GLY A 68 1.22 -3.11 5.01
N ARG A 69 0.55 -2.17 5.69
CA ARG A 69 0.64 -1.95 7.13
C ARG A 69 -0.72 -2.05 7.80
N ARG A 70 -0.73 -2.70 8.96
CA ARG A 70 -1.83 -2.64 9.92
C ARG A 70 -1.36 -1.78 11.09
N GLY A 71 -1.79 -0.52 11.12
CA GLY A 71 -1.26 0.48 12.04
C GLY A 71 0.23 0.75 11.78
N VAL A 72 1.09 0.47 12.76
CA VAL A 72 2.54 0.68 12.64
C VAL A 72 3.29 -0.55 12.10
N SER A 73 2.66 -1.72 12.10
CA SER A 73 3.30 -2.98 11.73
C SER A 73 3.16 -3.24 10.23
N ALA A 74 4.27 -3.57 9.56
CA ALA A 74 4.26 -4.11 8.22
C ALA A 74 3.74 -5.56 8.26
N VAL A 75 2.77 -5.87 7.39
CA VAL A 75 2.06 -7.15 7.39
C VAL A 75 2.06 -7.84 6.03
N LEU A 76 2.21 -7.08 4.93
CA LEU A 76 2.34 -7.66 3.59
C LEU A 76 3.34 -6.88 2.73
N GLU A 77 3.90 -7.55 1.73
CA GLU A 77 4.65 -6.97 0.63
C GLU A 77 3.99 -7.39 -0.69
N ILE A 78 3.77 -6.44 -1.60
CA ILE A 78 3.20 -6.74 -2.91
C ILE A 78 4.32 -7.13 -3.87
N CYS A 79 4.21 -8.34 -4.41
CA CYS A 79 5.16 -8.91 -5.35
C CYS A 79 4.88 -8.39 -6.76
N SER A 80 5.92 -7.86 -7.41
CA SER A 80 5.87 -7.42 -8.81
C SER A 80 4.72 -6.46 -9.18
N PRO A 81 4.59 -5.29 -8.52
CA PRO A 81 3.57 -4.32 -8.88
C PRO A 81 3.78 -3.78 -10.31
N SER A 82 2.69 -3.58 -11.05
CA SER A 82 2.79 -2.97 -12.38
C SER A 82 3.22 -1.51 -12.29
N GLN A 83 3.96 -1.01 -13.29
CA GLN A 83 4.40 0.40 -13.28
C GLN A 83 3.21 1.38 -13.22
N ALA A 84 2.09 1.04 -13.84
CA ALA A 84 0.86 1.83 -13.77
C ALA A 84 0.32 1.93 -12.33
N LEU A 85 0.37 0.83 -11.57
CA LEU A 85 -0.03 0.80 -10.18
C LEU A 85 0.90 1.68 -9.32
N VAL A 86 2.21 1.52 -9.49
CA VAL A 86 3.21 2.32 -8.75
C VAL A 86 3.00 3.82 -9.00
N GLN A 87 2.73 4.21 -10.25
CA GLN A 87 2.44 5.60 -10.60
C GLN A 87 1.13 6.10 -9.97
N SER A 88 0.08 5.28 -9.97
CA SER A 88 -1.19 5.61 -9.32
C SER A 88 -1.03 5.83 -7.81
N VAL A 89 -0.34 4.92 -7.12
CA VAL A 89 -0.05 5.05 -5.69
C VAL A 89 0.82 6.28 -5.40
N ALA A 90 1.80 6.57 -6.26
CA ALA A 90 2.66 7.75 -6.12
C ALA A 90 1.87 9.07 -6.26
N GLN A 91 0.85 9.11 -7.13
CA GLN A 91 -0.06 10.25 -7.24
C GLN A 91 -0.93 10.41 -5.99
N GLY A 92 -1.34 9.30 -5.36
CA GLY A 92 -2.12 9.24 -4.12
C GLY A 92 -1.31 9.41 -2.83
N CYS A 93 -0.31 10.31 -2.81
CA CYS A 93 0.55 10.52 -1.63
C CYS A 93 1.33 9.25 -1.16
N ASN A 94 1.67 8.35 -2.08
CA ASN A 94 2.37 7.09 -1.78
C ASN A 94 1.56 6.13 -0.88
N ILE A 95 0.25 6.30 -0.77
CA ILE A 95 -0.64 5.48 0.05
C ILE A 95 -1.81 4.99 -0.81
N ALA A 96 -2.19 3.74 -0.64
CA ALA A 96 -3.38 3.15 -1.25
C ALA A 96 -4.03 2.16 -0.30
N ARG A 97 -5.28 1.78 -0.60
CA ARG A 97 -6.03 0.78 0.14
C ARG A 97 -6.11 -0.49 -0.69
N VAL A 98 -5.87 -1.63 -0.06
CA VAL A 98 -6.04 -2.94 -0.71
C VAL A 98 -6.91 -3.84 0.13
N ASP A 99 -7.70 -4.65 -0.55
CA ASP A 99 -8.50 -5.69 0.06
C ASP A 99 -7.93 -7.06 -0.33
N ILE A 100 -7.84 -7.96 0.65
CA ILE A 100 -7.42 -9.34 0.42
C ILE A 100 -8.61 -10.10 -0.17
N VAL A 101 -8.49 -10.54 -1.42
CA VAL A 101 -9.56 -11.21 -2.16
C VAL A 101 -9.43 -12.72 -2.08
N ALA A 102 -8.20 -13.23 -2.09
CA ALA A 102 -7.93 -14.66 -1.96
C ALA A 102 -6.64 -14.89 -1.16
N ALA A 103 -6.54 -16.09 -0.60
CA ALA A 103 -5.34 -16.57 0.08
C ALA A 103 -5.07 -18.01 -0.39
N ASP A 104 -3.84 -18.28 -0.78
CA ASP A 104 -3.35 -19.64 -1.02
C ASP A 104 -2.71 -20.17 0.27
N PRO A 105 -3.35 -21.15 0.95
CA PRO A 105 -2.88 -21.66 2.22
C PRO A 105 -1.62 -22.52 2.13
N ILE A 106 -1.24 -22.97 0.94
CA ILE A 106 -0.06 -23.83 0.74
C ILE A 106 1.19 -22.98 0.53
N SER A 107 1.07 -21.95 -0.31
CA SER A 107 2.19 -21.06 -0.66
C SER A 107 2.31 -19.86 0.30
N GLY A 108 1.26 -19.54 1.07
CA GLY A 108 1.23 -18.34 1.93
C GLY A 108 1.12 -17.03 1.13
N VAL A 109 0.77 -17.12 -0.15
CA VAL A 109 0.58 -15.98 -1.05
C VAL A 109 -0.88 -15.52 -0.98
N PHE A 110 -1.08 -14.21 -0.94
CA PHE A 110 -2.37 -13.55 -0.92
C PHE A 110 -2.60 -12.84 -2.26
N GLU A 111 -3.82 -12.91 -2.78
CA GLU A 111 -4.24 -12.05 -3.90
C GLU A 111 -4.89 -10.79 -3.32
N VAL A 112 -4.34 -9.63 -3.67
CA VAL A 112 -4.85 -8.33 -3.24
C VAL A 112 -5.43 -7.55 -4.42
N SER A 113 -6.49 -6.80 -4.16
CA SER A 113 -7.10 -5.88 -5.12
C SER A 113 -7.08 -4.46 -4.57
N PHE A 114 -6.73 -3.50 -5.43
CA PHE A 114 -6.70 -2.08 -5.09
C PHE A 114 -8.09 -1.46 -5.27
N SER A 115 -8.51 -0.66 -4.28
CA SER A 115 -9.73 0.15 -4.32
C SER A 115 -9.44 1.62 -4.65
#